data_AF-A0A2A8VG93-F1
#
_entry.id   AF-A0A2A8VG93-F1
#
_cell.length_a   1.000
_cell.length_b   1.000
_cell.length_c   1.000
_cell.angle_alpha   90.00
_cell.angle_beta   90.00
_cell.angle_gamma   90.00
#
_symmetry.space_group_name_H-M   'P 1'
#
loop_
_entity.id
_entity.type
_entity.pdbx_description
1 polymer ?
#
loop_
_entity_poly.entity_id
_entity_poly.type
_entity_poly.pdbx_seq_one_letter_code
_entity_poly.pdbx_strand_id
1 'polypeptide(L)'
;MELTSSQSQAIDYFTAYALKHKKEAKATIHHVLNMSNLSGEVFEQAVHHMKTYAQIGLHFHPDRPTSTMKNVAESMLEYGEYKSQFETFTSNGKVSPHPGGDRDLWEEKLFGGAYQSEGTLMSERPKYGALNLMLHPDGPSPRFGSCYFLLSPKVSSRSTFTYMDSHQNPFEKGTYQEFDMILAGLLEEIFLRDFALGEKELTPTRFIQHVLNHLGHGRKERVAHRNLNHYIESQIHGPVSLKEDVEVLVADPSFKDTKVGETLEQMCSRYTIDLKWHMGFVLQVQEVPSDFRGPSMPSLAKRIAYKDRIDAHTIGSAVMSLKRDRDSWSDRGEYEDVLQEMKLLWHVLVKYGRPLVK
;
A
#
# COMPACT_ATOMS: atom_id res chain seq x y z
N MET A 1 6.72 22.03 -0.81
CA MET A 1 8.02 21.33 -0.65
C MET A 1 8.67 21.29 -2.01
N GLU A 2 9.94 21.68 -2.08
CA GLU A 2 10.71 21.66 -3.33
C GLU A 2 11.22 20.24 -3.59
N LEU A 3 10.99 19.72 -4.79
CA LEU A 3 11.45 18.39 -5.19
C LEU A 3 12.88 18.46 -5.71
N THR A 4 13.65 17.38 -5.55
CA THR A 4 14.98 17.28 -6.16
C THR A 4 14.88 17.15 -7.67
N SER A 5 16.02 17.29 -8.36
CA SER A 5 16.09 17.12 -9.82
C SER A 5 15.65 15.71 -10.24
N SER A 6 16.11 14.66 -9.54
CA SER A 6 15.73 13.26 -9.82
C SER A 6 14.22 13.03 -9.65
N GLN A 7 13.63 13.59 -8.60
CA GLN A 7 12.20 13.49 -8.30
C GLN A 7 11.34 14.20 -9.35
N SER A 8 11.76 15.40 -9.78
CA SER A 8 11.07 16.14 -10.83
C SER A 8 11.15 15.42 -12.17
N GLN A 9 12.34 14.92 -12.54
CA GLN A 9 12.54 14.13 -13.76
C GLN A 9 11.67 12.87 -13.81
N ALA A 10 11.50 12.18 -12.68
CA ALA A 10 10.63 11.00 -12.60
C ALA A 10 9.16 11.35 -12.89
N ILE A 11 8.65 12.46 -12.34
CA ILE A 11 7.29 12.96 -12.59
C ILE A 11 7.15 13.43 -14.05
N ASP A 12 8.14 14.13 -14.58
CA ASP A 12 8.16 14.61 -15.96
C ASP A 12 8.16 13.45 -16.95
N TYR A 13 8.90 12.37 -16.66
CA TYR A 13 8.91 11.15 -17.46
C TYR A 13 7.51 10.52 -17.55
N PHE A 14 6.82 10.37 -16.41
CA PHE A 14 5.42 9.89 -16.38
C PHE A 14 4.47 10.84 -17.09
N THR A 15 4.64 12.16 -16.93
CA THR A 15 3.80 13.16 -17.57
C THR A 15 3.93 13.11 -19.09
N ALA A 16 5.15 13.05 -19.61
CA ALA A 16 5.42 12.91 -21.04
C ALA A 16 4.85 11.59 -21.60
N TYR A 17 4.99 10.49 -20.85
CA TYR A 17 4.40 9.21 -21.21
C TYR A 17 2.87 9.28 -21.28
N ALA A 18 2.23 9.83 -20.24
CA ALA A 18 0.77 9.95 -20.19
C ALA A 18 0.21 10.85 -21.30
N LEU A 19 0.87 11.97 -21.58
CA LEU A 19 0.49 12.88 -22.67
C LEU A 19 0.53 12.20 -24.04
N LYS A 20 1.53 11.33 -24.28
CA LYS A 20 1.66 10.57 -25.53
C LYS A 20 0.46 9.65 -25.79
N HIS A 21 -0.16 9.14 -24.73
CA HIS A 21 -1.28 8.18 -24.79
C HIS A 21 -2.64 8.79 -24.42
N LYS A 22 -2.70 10.11 -24.25
CA LYS A 22 -3.88 10.82 -23.76
C LYS A 22 -5.09 10.68 -24.68
N LYS A 23 -4.86 10.66 -25.99
CA LYS A 23 -5.94 10.55 -26.98
C LYS A 23 -6.63 9.18 -26.89
N GLU A 24 -5.85 8.12 -26.81
CA GLU A 24 -6.32 6.74 -26.68
C GLU A 24 -7.06 6.57 -25.34
N ALA A 25 -6.47 7.03 -24.24
CA ALA A 25 -7.10 6.97 -22.92
C ALA A 25 -8.47 7.68 -22.89
N LYS A 26 -8.56 8.89 -23.45
CA LYS A 26 -9.83 9.63 -23.56
C LYS A 26 -10.86 8.90 -24.43
N ALA A 27 -10.44 8.22 -25.50
CA ALA A 27 -11.34 7.43 -26.33
C ALA A 27 -11.93 6.25 -25.54
N THR A 28 -11.11 5.53 -24.76
CA THR A 28 -11.56 4.45 -23.87
C THR A 28 -12.55 4.98 -22.82
N ILE A 29 -12.21 6.07 -22.13
CA ILE A 29 -13.12 6.70 -21.15
C ILE A 29 -14.45 7.06 -21.80
N HIS A 30 -14.44 7.76 -22.93
CA HIS A 30 -15.65 8.18 -23.63
C HIS A 30 -16.50 6.98 -24.08
N HIS A 31 -15.87 5.90 -24.54
CA HIS A 31 -16.59 4.66 -24.88
C HIS A 31 -17.31 4.07 -23.66
N VAL A 32 -16.61 3.91 -22.53
CA VAL A 32 -17.19 3.35 -21.30
C VAL A 32 -18.33 4.24 -20.78
N LEU A 33 -18.15 5.56 -20.77
CA LEU A 33 -19.18 6.51 -20.33
C LEU A 33 -20.45 6.40 -21.17
N ASN A 34 -20.31 6.36 -22.50
CA ASN A 34 -21.46 6.22 -23.41
C ASN A 34 -22.19 4.89 -23.22
N MET A 35 -21.44 3.78 -23.14
CA MET A 35 -22.03 2.45 -22.92
C MET A 35 -22.69 2.31 -21.54
N SER A 36 -22.28 3.13 -20.57
CA SER A 36 -22.83 3.14 -19.21
C SER A 36 -23.88 4.24 -18.98
N ASN A 37 -24.24 5.01 -20.01
CA ASN A 37 -25.16 6.16 -19.93
C ASN A 37 -24.72 7.21 -18.88
N LEU A 38 -23.43 7.53 -18.84
CA LEU A 38 -22.83 8.54 -17.95
C LEU A 38 -22.40 9.76 -18.77
N SER A 39 -22.73 10.97 -18.31
CA SER A 39 -22.32 12.19 -18.99
C SER A 39 -20.86 12.55 -18.68
N GLY A 40 -20.21 13.26 -19.61
CA GLY A 40 -18.86 13.79 -19.41
C GLY A 40 -18.78 14.75 -18.21
N GLU A 41 -19.82 15.55 -17.97
CA GLU A 41 -19.88 16.47 -16.82
C GLU A 41 -19.84 15.73 -15.47
N VAL A 42 -20.63 14.67 -15.32
CA VAL A 42 -20.65 13.87 -14.09
C VAL A 42 -19.30 13.18 -13.87
N PHE A 43 -18.67 12.71 -14.95
CA PHE A 43 -17.33 12.15 -14.88
C PHE A 43 -16.28 13.20 -14.46
N GLU A 44 -16.30 14.40 -15.04
CA GLU A 44 -15.40 15.49 -14.67
C GLU A 44 -15.57 15.90 -13.19
N GLN A 45 -16.80 15.94 -12.69
CA GLN A 45 -17.08 16.16 -11.27
C GLN A 45 -16.48 15.06 -10.38
N ALA A 46 -16.55 13.79 -10.82
CA ALA A 46 -15.96 12.68 -10.10
C ALA A 46 -14.42 12.75 -10.10
N VAL A 47 -13.80 13.13 -11.22
CA VAL A 47 -12.35 13.38 -11.31
C VAL A 47 -11.95 14.51 -10.36
N HIS A 48 -12.72 15.60 -10.31
CA HIS A 48 -12.48 16.67 -9.36
C HIS A 48 -12.58 16.20 -7.90
N HIS A 49 -13.59 15.39 -7.56
CA HIS A 49 -13.72 14.80 -6.22
C HIS A 49 -12.54 13.89 -5.88
N MET A 50 -12.09 13.04 -6.80
CA MET A 50 -10.90 12.21 -6.61
C MET A 50 -9.68 13.07 -6.31
N LYS A 51 -9.42 14.10 -7.11
CA LYS A 51 -8.27 14.99 -6.93
C LYS A 51 -8.32 15.79 -5.61
N THR A 52 -9.51 16.12 -5.13
CA THR A 52 -9.70 16.91 -3.91
C THR A 52 -9.63 16.06 -2.64
N TYR A 53 -10.18 14.84 -2.66
CA TYR A 53 -10.41 14.06 -1.44
C TYR A 53 -9.65 12.73 -1.36
N ALA A 54 -9.17 12.18 -2.49
CA ALA A 54 -8.48 10.90 -2.46
C ALA A 54 -7.17 11.01 -1.68
N GLN A 55 -7.00 10.11 -0.71
CA GLN A 55 -5.79 9.97 0.08
C GLN A 55 -4.95 8.81 -0.44
N ILE A 56 -3.63 8.89 -0.28
CA ILE A 56 -2.74 7.75 -0.51
C ILE A 56 -2.59 6.99 0.81
N GLY A 57 -2.76 5.68 0.76
CA GLY A 57 -2.52 4.75 1.87
C GLY A 57 -1.10 4.20 1.84
N LEU A 58 -0.34 4.36 2.93
CA LEU A 58 0.97 3.72 3.12
C LEU A 58 0.85 2.58 4.13
N HIS A 59 0.83 1.34 3.64
CA HIS A 59 0.76 0.13 4.46
C HIS A 59 2.14 -0.28 5.00
N PHE A 60 2.20 -0.62 6.28
CA PHE A 60 3.40 -1.10 6.95
C PHE A 60 3.06 -2.05 8.10
N HIS A 61 4.09 -2.76 8.58
CA HIS A 61 4.00 -3.56 9.81
C HIS A 61 4.81 -2.83 10.89
N PRO A 62 4.16 -2.36 11.97
CA PRO A 62 4.80 -1.49 12.96
C PRO A 62 5.86 -2.21 13.80
N ASP A 63 5.78 -3.52 13.88
CA ASP A 63 6.59 -4.40 14.73
C ASP A 63 7.80 -5.01 14.02
N ARG A 64 8.00 -4.72 12.72
CA ARG A 64 9.13 -5.26 11.96
C ARG A 64 10.44 -4.70 12.51
N PRO A 65 11.46 -5.55 12.75
CA PRO A 65 12.75 -5.09 13.24
C PRO A 65 13.50 -4.34 12.15
N THR A 66 14.14 -3.25 12.55
CA THR A 66 15.16 -2.55 11.77
C THR A 66 16.53 -3.16 12.00
N SER A 67 17.57 -2.64 11.33
CA SER A 67 18.96 -3.04 11.52
C SER A 67 19.47 -2.83 12.95
N THR A 68 18.87 -1.91 13.73
CA THR A 68 19.26 -1.58 15.10
C THR A 68 18.45 -2.31 16.17
N MET A 69 17.65 -3.31 15.78
CA MET A 69 16.72 -4.06 16.65
C MET A 69 15.56 -3.25 17.25
N LYS A 70 15.47 -1.94 16.97
CA LYS A 70 14.22 -1.18 17.12
C LYS A 70 13.20 -1.66 16.10
N ASN A 71 11.91 -1.55 16.42
CA ASN A 71 10.86 -1.79 15.43
C ASN A 71 10.56 -0.54 14.58
N VAL A 72 9.77 -0.73 13.52
CA VAL A 72 9.37 0.35 12.59
C VAL A 72 8.64 1.48 13.33
N ALA A 73 7.73 1.17 14.25
CA ALA A 73 6.99 2.18 15.00
C ALA A 73 7.91 3.03 15.89
N GLU A 74 8.89 2.43 16.57
CA GLU A 74 9.89 3.14 17.38
C GLU A 74 10.73 4.07 16.50
N SER A 75 11.14 3.60 15.33
CA SER A 75 11.93 4.38 14.38
C SER A 75 11.13 5.58 13.85
N MET A 76 9.86 5.37 13.51
CA MET A 76 8.96 6.43 13.05
C MET A 76 8.66 7.45 14.15
N LEU A 77 8.46 7.01 15.40
CA LEU A 77 8.29 7.89 16.56
C LEU A 77 9.51 8.79 16.79
N GLU A 78 10.72 8.26 16.56
CA GLU A 78 11.97 8.99 16.76
C GLU A 78 12.24 9.99 15.62
N TYR A 79 12.15 9.54 14.37
CA TYR A 79 12.57 10.33 13.21
C TYR A 79 11.46 11.20 12.62
N GLY A 80 10.19 10.86 12.81
CA GLY A 80 9.07 11.63 12.25
C GLY A 80 8.92 11.52 10.74
N GLU A 81 9.48 10.49 10.12
CA GLU A 81 9.46 10.29 8.67
C GLU A 81 9.15 8.85 8.26
N TYR A 82 8.43 8.68 7.15
CA TYR A 82 8.27 7.40 6.47
C TYR A 82 9.37 7.23 5.41
N LYS A 83 10.21 6.21 5.60
CA LYS A 83 11.42 5.97 4.80
C LYS A 83 11.27 4.78 3.87
N SER A 84 11.98 4.82 2.75
CA SER A 84 11.97 3.78 1.73
C SER A 84 12.83 2.56 2.11
N GLN A 85 12.75 1.48 1.33
CA GLN A 85 13.64 0.32 1.52
C GLN A 85 15.12 0.65 1.28
N PHE A 86 15.41 1.69 0.48
CA PHE A 86 16.78 2.16 0.21
C PHE A 86 17.42 2.87 1.40
N GLU A 87 16.60 3.29 2.37
CA GLU A 87 17.05 3.91 3.61
C GLU A 87 17.01 2.92 4.78
N THR A 88 16.01 2.04 4.79
CA THR A 88 15.72 1.17 5.95
C THR A 88 16.25 -0.25 5.82
N PHE A 89 16.52 -0.71 4.59
CA PHE A 89 16.79 -2.12 4.28
C PHE A 89 15.65 -3.06 4.73
N THR A 90 14.43 -2.53 4.82
CA THR A 90 13.21 -3.28 5.17
C THR A 90 12.15 -3.08 4.08
N SER A 91 11.40 -4.14 3.77
CA SER A 91 10.31 -4.09 2.79
C SER A 91 9.30 -5.21 3.06
N ASN A 92 8.05 -4.97 2.68
CA ASN A 92 7.02 -6.01 2.58
C ASN A 92 6.92 -6.56 1.12
N GLY A 93 7.74 -6.03 0.21
CA GLY A 93 8.00 -6.53 -1.15
C GLY A 93 9.22 -7.46 -1.21
N LYS A 94 9.95 -7.44 -2.32
CA LYS A 94 11.33 -7.96 -2.38
C LYS A 94 12.27 -6.83 -1.92
N VAL A 95 13.21 -7.15 -1.04
CA VAL A 95 14.22 -6.21 -0.55
C VAL A 95 15.45 -6.33 -1.44
N SER A 96 15.79 -5.29 -2.19
CA SER A 96 17.02 -5.25 -2.99
C SER A 96 17.55 -3.81 -3.12
N PRO A 97 17.97 -3.19 -2.01
CA PRO A 97 18.19 -1.75 -1.91
C PRO A 97 19.64 -1.38 -2.27
N HIS A 98 20.10 -1.82 -3.44
CA HIS A 98 21.45 -1.52 -3.92
C HIS A 98 21.43 -1.28 -5.44
N PRO A 99 22.38 -0.49 -5.97
CA PRO A 99 22.56 -0.33 -7.41
C PRO A 99 22.65 -1.69 -8.13
N GLY A 100 21.97 -1.81 -9.26
CA GLY A 100 21.89 -3.05 -10.04
C GLY A 100 21.06 -4.19 -9.42
N GLY A 101 20.45 -3.99 -8.25
CA GLY A 101 19.47 -4.93 -7.70
C GLY A 101 18.13 -4.85 -8.43
N ASP A 102 17.27 -5.86 -8.26
CA ASP A 102 15.96 -5.92 -8.94
C ASP A 102 15.16 -4.62 -8.81
N ARG A 103 15.05 -4.08 -7.58
CA ARG A 103 14.36 -2.81 -7.28
C ARG A 103 14.95 -1.64 -8.06
N ASP A 104 16.26 -1.60 -8.19
CA ASP A 104 16.94 -0.54 -8.90
C ASP A 104 16.69 -0.60 -10.39
N LEU A 105 16.83 -1.78 -11.00
CA LEU A 105 16.66 -2.01 -12.43
C LEU A 105 15.23 -1.76 -12.90
N TRP A 106 14.22 -2.18 -12.12
CA TRP A 106 12.85 -1.95 -12.54
C TRP A 106 12.43 -0.49 -12.29
N GLU A 107 12.94 0.19 -11.25
CA GLU A 107 12.74 1.63 -11.07
C GLU A 107 13.42 2.46 -12.17
N GLU A 108 14.60 2.03 -12.64
CA GLU A 108 15.26 2.62 -13.81
C GLU A 108 14.35 2.58 -15.03
N LYS A 109 13.76 1.42 -15.31
CA LYS A 109 12.80 1.27 -16.41
C LYS A 109 11.53 2.09 -16.20
N LEU A 110 11.01 2.14 -14.97
CA LEU A 110 9.76 2.81 -14.66
C LEU A 110 9.88 4.34 -14.81
N PHE A 111 10.98 4.92 -14.31
CA PHE A 111 11.19 6.37 -14.21
C PHE A 111 12.18 6.91 -15.25
N GLY A 112 12.55 6.11 -16.26
CA GLY A 112 13.45 6.54 -17.32
C GLY A 112 14.86 6.88 -16.84
N GLY A 113 15.36 6.19 -15.82
CA GLY A 113 16.70 6.40 -15.27
C GLY A 113 16.85 7.63 -14.36
N ALA A 114 15.75 8.29 -14.00
CA ALA A 114 15.77 9.51 -13.18
C ALA A 114 16.52 9.32 -11.85
N TYR A 115 16.47 8.11 -11.27
CA TYR A 115 17.09 7.77 -10.00
C TYR A 115 18.47 7.13 -10.10
N GLN A 116 18.93 6.87 -11.32
CA GLN A 116 20.23 6.27 -11.64
C GLN A 116 21.23 7.34 -12.10
N SER A 117 20.78 8.60 -12.20
CA SER A 117 21.63 9.74 -12.52
C SER A 117 22.66 10.00 -11.43
N GLU A 118 23.88 10.36 -11.85
CA GLU A 118 24.99 10.66 -10.94
C GLU A 118 24.61 11.75 -9.91
N GLY A 119 24.95 11.53 -8.65
CA GLY A 119 24.64 12.43 -7.55
C GLY A 119 23.26 12.26 -6.91
N THR A 120 22.40 11.37 -7.42
CA THR A 120 21.10 11.08 -6.81
C THR A 120 21.25 10.30 -5.51
N LEU A 121 20.69 10.81 -4.41
CA LEU A 121 20.71 10.12 -3.13
C LEU A 121 19.67 8.99 -3.06
N MET A 122 20.00 7.92 -2.34
CA MET A 122 19.09 6.80 -2.09
C MET A 122 17.82 7.22 -1.32
N SER A 123 17.88 8.29 -0.53
CA SER A 123 16.71 8.86 0.17
C SER A 123 15.75 9.62 -0.76
N GLU A 124 16.18 9.95 -1.98
CA GLU A 124 15.34 10.62 -2.98
C GLU A 124 14.39 9.66 -3.69
N ARG A 125 14.65 8.35 -3.58
CA ARG A 125 13.85 7.27 -4.18
C ARG A 125 12.41 7.31 -3.66
N PRO A 126 11.43 6.88 -4.47
CA PRO A 126 10.04 7.08 -4.13
C PRO A 126 9.58 6.16 -3.00
N LYS A 127 8.54 6.60 -2.28
CA LYS A 127 7.80 5.79 -1.30
C LYS A 127 6.57 5.22 -1.97
N TYR A 128 6.17 4.01 -1.61
CA TYR A 128 5.15 3.27 -2.34
C TYR A 128 3.91 3.07 -1.47
N GLY A 129 2.77 3.48 -2.00
CA GLY A 129 1.46 3.34 -1.40
C GLY A 129 0.41 2.97 -2.44
N ALA A 130 -0.85 3.12 -2.08
CA ALA A 130 -1.97 2.94 -3.00
C ALA A 130 -3.05 3.99 -2.79
N LEU A 131 -3.70 4.42 -3.87
CA LEU A 131 -4.76 5.43 -3.81
C LEU A 131 -6.03 4.85 -3.19
N ASN A 132 -6.57 5.49 -2.15
CA ASN A 132 -7.68 4.99 -1.35
C ASN A 132 -9.04 5.46 -1.87
N LEU A 133 -9.45 4.97 -3.06
CA LEU A 133 -10.73 5.35 -3.68
C LEU A 133 -11.94 4.62 -3.09
N MET A 134 -11.80 3.34 -2.74
CA MET A 134 -12.92 2.53 -2.25
C MET A 134 -13.15 2.64 -0.74
N LEU A 135 -12.27 3.35 -0.01
CA LEU A 135 -12.37 3.56 1.43
C LEU A 135 -12.47 2.26 2.25
N HIS A 136 -11.90 1.18 1.71
CA HIS A 136 -11.93 -0.13 2.33
C HIS A 136 -11.38 -0.08 3.75
N PRO A 137 -11.98 -0.85 4.67
CA PRO A 137 -11.63 -0.77 6.06
C PRO A 137 -10.28 -1.42 6.42
N ASP A 138 -9.78 -2.27 5.54
CA ASP A 138 -8.46 -2.86 5.54
C ASP A 138 -7.47 -2.08 4.64
N GLY A 139 -7.84 -0.87 4.20
CA GLY A 139 -7.01 0.02 3.40
C GLY A 139 -6.93 -0.37 1.92
N PRO A 140 -6.25 0.45 1.09
CA PRO A 140 -6.18 0.24 -0.34
C PRO A 140 -5.25 -0.91 -0.77
N SER A 141 -4.33 -1.35 0.09
CA SER A 141 -3.37 -2.41 -0.25
C SER A 141 -2.93 -3.25 0.97
N PRO A 142 -3.87 -3.94 1.67
CA PRO A 142 -3.62 -4.65 2.93
C PRO A 142 -2.52 -5.70 2.86
N ARG A 143 -2.19 -6.23 1.68
CA ARG A 143 -1.08 -7.19 1.53
C ARG A 143 0.26 -6.66 2.02
N PHE A 144 0.44 -5.34 2.10
CA PHE A 144 1.73 -4.72 2.45
C PHE A 144 1.84 -4.30 3.91
N GLY A 145 0.83 -4.54 4.75
CA GLY A 145 0.95 -4.15 6.15
C GLY A 145 -0.34 -4.24 6.92
N SER A 146 -0.19 -4.55 8.21
CA SER A 146 -1.28 -4.60 9.19
C SER A 146 -1.73 -3.24 9.66
N CYS A 147 -0.89 -2.21 9.53
CA CYS A 147 -1.27 -0.82 9.80
C CYS A 147 -1.09 -0.01 8.53
N TYR A 148 -1.75 1.13 8.44
CA TYR A 148 -1.54 2.06 7.34
C TYR A 148 -1.76 3.51 7.75
N PHE A 149 -0.98 4.39 7.13
CA PHE A 149 -1.24 5.83 7.17
C PHE A 149 -2.17 6.22 6.03
N LEU A 150 -3.07 7.17 6.28
CA LEU A 150 -3.74 7.95 5.24
C LEU A 150 -3.09 9.33 5.19
N LEU A 151 -2.54 9.65 4.02
CA LEU A 151 -1.85 10.91 3.79
C LEU A 151 -2.82 12.01 3.39
N SER A 152 -2.41 13.27 3.60
CA SER A 152 -3.14 14.41 3.07
C SER A 152 -3.28 14.31 1.54
N PRO A 153 -4.44 14.66 0.96
CA PRO A 153 -4.64 14.61 -0.50
C PRO A 153 -3.59 15.41 -1.30
N LYS A 154 -2.97 16.42 -0.68
CA LYS A 154 -1.89 17.22 -1.28
C LYS A 154 -0.66 16.39 -1.68
N VAL A 155 -0.40 15.25 -1.03
CA VAL A 155 0.73 14.38 -1.40
C VAL A 155 0.58 13.82 -2.82
N SER A 156 -0.65 13.70 -3.31
CA SER A 156 -0.91 13.25 -4.68
C SER A 156 -0.28 14.18 -5.73
N SER A 157 -0.11 15.48 -5.46
CA SER A 157 0.46 16.42 -6.43
C SER A 157 1.93 16.19 -6.76
N ARG A 158 2.63 15.40 -5.93
CA ARG A 158 4.03 14.99 -6.10
C ARG A 158 4.17 13.48 -6.24
N SER A 159 3.10 12.82 -6.71
CA SER A 159 3.06 11.38 -6.89
C SER A 159 2.83 11.00 -8.35
N THR A 160 3.44 9.89 -8.76
CA THR A 160 3.06 9.16 -9.97
C THR A 160 2.17 7.99 -9.61
N PHE A 161 1.48 7.46 -10.61
CA PHE A 161 0.51 6.39 -10.43
C PHE A 161 0.66 5.33 -11.51
N THR A 162 0.43 4.08 -11.13
CA THR A 162 0.24 2.96 -12.05
C THR A 162 -1.06 2.25 -11.74
N TYR A 163 -1.78 1.80 -12.77
CA TYR A 163 -2.86 0.84 -12.54
C TYR A 163 -2.24 -0.54 -12.34
N MET A 164 -2.42 -1.14 -11.16
CA MET A 164 -1.72 -2.33 -10.69
C MET A 164 -0.23 -2.12 -10.37
N ASP A 165 0.46 -3.23 -10.11
CA ASP A 165 1.79 -3.33 -9.50
C ASP A 165 2.90 -2.83 -10.44
N SER A 166 3.65 -1.81 -10.02
CA SER A 166 4.63 -1.14 -10.88
C SER A 166 5.85 -2.00 -11.24
N HIS A 167 6.16 -3.05 -10.48
CA HIS A 167 7.28 -3.95 -10.84
C HIS A 167 7.04 -4.65 -12.18
N GLN A 168 5.78 -4.77 -12.61
CA GLN A 168 5.42 -5.33 -13.91
C GLN A 168 5.56 -4.31 -15.05
N ASN A 169 5.86 -3.05 -14.71
CA ASN A 169 5.89 -1.92 -15.63
C ASN A 169 4.59 -1.83 -16.48
N PRO A 170 3.42 -1.69 -15.85
CA PRO A 170 2.12 -1.71 -16.52
C PRO A 170 2.02 -0.58 -17.54
N PHE A 171 1.13 -0.74 -18.52
CA PHE A 171 0.96 0.26 -19.58
C PHE A 171 0.35 1.56 -19.02
N GLU A 172 -0.59 1.45 -18.09
CA GLU A 172 -1.31 2.57 -17.49
C GLU A 172 -0.42 3.30 -16.49
N LYS A 173 0.08 4.47 -16.90
CA LYS A 173 0.91 5.37 -16.09
C LYS A 173 0.33 6.77 -16.09
N GLY A 174 0.35 7.44 -14.94
CA GLY A 174 -0.17 8.79 -14.84
C GLY A 174 0.44 9.61 -13.72
N THR A 175 0.14 10.90 -13.75
CA THR A 175 0.46 11.85 -12.68
C THR A 175 -0.83 12.51 -12.18
N TYR A 176 -0.74 13.32 -11.14
CA TYR A 176 -1.90 14.09 -10.67
C TYR A 176 -2.49 14.99 -11.77
N GLN A 177 -1.64 15.57 -12.61
CA GLN A 177 -2.06 16.42 -13.73
C GLN A 177 -2.59 15.56 -14.88
N GLU A 178 -1.88 14.49 -15.23
CA GLU A 178 -2.18 13.62 -16.38
C GLU A 178 -2.63 12.24 -15.91
N PHE A 179 -3.89 12.16 -15.45
CA PHE A 179 -4.47 10.98 -14.80
C PHE A 179 -5.35 10.11 -15.72
N ASP A 180 -5.56 10.55 -16.97
CA ASP A 180 -6.50 9.92 -17.91
C ASP A 180 -6.18 8.44 -18.16
N MET A 181 -4.90 8.05 -18.28
CA MET A 181 -4.53 6.64 -18.48
C MET A 181 -4.93 5.74 -17.31
N ILE A 182 -4.82 6.24 -16.08
CA ILE A 182 -5.20 5.48 -14.88
C ILE A 182 -6.71 5.28 -14.85
N LEU A 183 -7.47 6.34 -15.16
CA LEU A 183 -8.93 6.27 -15.24
C LEU A 183 -9.41 5.39 -16.39
N ALA A 184 -8.73 5.41 -17.53
CA ALA A 184 -9.04 4.54 -18.66
C ALA A 184 -8.90 3.06 -18.27
N GLY A 185 -7.77 2.66 -17.70
CA GLY A 185 -7.55 1.27 -17.25
C GLY A 185 -8.52 0.83 -16.16
N LEU A 186 -8.78 1.71 -15.17
CA LEU A 186 -9.76 1.44 -14.12
C LEU A 186 -11.17 1.26 -14.69
N LEU A 187 -11.65 2.20 -15.49
CA LEU A 187 -13.01 2.17 -16.03
C LEU A 187 -13.21 1.01 -17.01
N GLU A 188 -12.19 0.68 -17.81
CA GLU A 188 -12.23 -0.48 -18.70
C GLU A 188 -12.35 -1.79 -17.90
N GLU A 189 -11.58 -1.96 -16.82
CA GLU A 189 -11.69 -3.17 -16.00
C GLU A 189 -13.06 -3.28 -15.33
N ILE A 190 -13.54 -2.17 -14.72
CA ILE A 190 -14.88 -2.08 -14.13
C ILE A 190 -15.94 -2.46 -15.18
N PHE A 191 -15.88 -1.88 -16.37
CA PHE A 191 -16.87 -2.11 -17.42
C PHE A 191 -16.87 -3.54 -17.97
N LEU A 192 -15.70 -4.16 -18.12
CA LEU A 192 -15.59 -5.49 -18.72
C LEU A 192 -15.80 -6.64 -17.72
N ARG A 193 -15.57 -6.40 -16.43
CA ARG A 193 -15.51 -7.46 -15.42
C ARG A 193 -16.46 -7.27 -14.24
N ASP A 194 -17.15 -6.13 -14.17
CA ASP A 194 -17.89 -5.70 -12.99
C ASP A 194 -17.06 -5.81 -11.70
N PHE A 195 -15.76 -5.52 -11.81
CA PHE A 195 -14.79 -5.69 -10.72
C PHE A 195 -13.59 -4.76 -10.92
N ALA A 196 -13.21 -4.05 -9.86
CA ALA A 196 -11.90 -3.38 -9.78
C ALA A 196 -11.59 -3.03 -8.33
N LEU A 197 -10.32 -2.79 -8.03
CA LEU A 197 -9.87 -2.33 -6.70
C LEU A 197 -10.29 -3.23 -5.51
N GLY A 198 -10.64 -4.50 -5.79
CA GLY A 198 -11.13 -5.44 -4.79
C GLY A 198 -12.64 -5.50 -4.63
N GLU A 199 -13.38 -4.64 -5.32
CA GLU A 199 -14.83 -4.52 -5.25
C GLU A 199 -15.51 -5.38 -6.31
N LYS A 200 -16.47 -6.19 -5.89
CA LYS A 200 -17.27 -7.05 -6.76
C LYS A 200 -18.56 -6.36 -7.17
N GLU A 201 -19.07 -6.72 -8.34
CA GLU A 201 -20.31 -6.15 -8.90
C GLU A 201 -20.21 -4.61 -9.05
N LEU A 202 -18.99 -4.11 -9.25
CA LEU A 202 -18.71 -2.69 -9.39
C LEU A 202 -18.92 -2.33 -10.86
N THR A 203 -19.92 -1.49 -11.14
CA THR A 203 -20.17 -0.93 -12.47
C THR A 203 -19.63 0.50 -12.57
N PRO A 204 -19.42 1.08 -13.77
CA PRO A 204 -18.93 2.45 -13.91
C PRO A 204 -19.83 3.47 -13.19
N THR A 205 -21.15 3.28 -13.26
CA THR A 205 -22.13 4.12 -12.56
C THR A 205 -21.99 4.02 -11.05
N ARG A 206 -21.88 2.79 -10.49
CA ARG A 206 -21.69 2.59 -9.04
C ARG A 206 -20.39 3.21 -8.56
N PHE A 207 -19.31 3.06 -9.32
CA PHE A 207 -18.01 3.65 -8.99
C PHE A 207 -18.08 5.19 -8.97
N ILE A 208 -18.62 5.81 -10.03
CA ILE A 208 -18.75 7.27 -10.10
C ILE A 208 -19.63 7.82 -8.96
N GLN A 209 -20.76 7.16 -8.68
CA GLN A 209 -21.62 7.55 -7.56
C GLN A 209 -20.92 7.40 -6.20
N HIS A 210 -20.15 6.33 -6.00
CA HIS A 210 -19.36 6.14 -4.79
C HIS A 210 -18.36 7.28 -4.59
N VAL A 211 -17.60 7.63 -5.64
CA VAL A 211 -16.63 8.72 -5.59
C VAL A 211 -17.29 10.05 -5.19
N LEU A 212 -18.42 10.39 -5.84
CA LEU A 212 -19.13 11.64 -5.58
C LEU A 212 -19.77 11.69 -4.19
N ASN A 213 -20.33 10.57 -3.71
CA ASN A 213 -21.14 10.56 -2.49
C ASN A 213 -20.34 10.24 -1.22
N HIS A 214 -19.20 9.57 -1.32
CA HIS A 214 -18.54 8.97 -0.16
C HIS A 214 -17.11 9.44 0.06
N LEU A 215 -16.35 9.76 -0.99
CA LEU A 215 -14.92 10.03 -0.87
C LEU A 215 -14.61 11.20 0.10
N GLY A 216 -15.41 12.28 0.07
CA GLY A 216 -15.26 13.44 0.96
C GLY A 216 -15.77 13.25 2.39
N HIS A 217 -16.48 12.16 2.70
CA HIS A 217 -17.09 11.91 4.01
C HIS A 217 -16.29 10.93 4.88
N GLY A 218 -15.21 10.36 4.34
CA GLY A 218 -14.42 9.34 5.00
C GLY A 218 -15.12 7.98 5.10
N ARG A 219 -14.44 7.04 5.75
CA ARG A 219 -14.84 5.64 5.83
C ARG A 219 -16.09 5.42 6.72
N LYS A 220 -17.07 4.68 6.19
CA LYS A 220 -18.24 4.20 6.95
C LYS A 220 -18.27 2.69 7.16
N GLU A 221 -17.56 1.93 6.34
CA GLU A 221 -17.66 0.47 6.33
C GLU A 221 -16.79 -0.21 7.41
N ARG A 222 -17.27 -1.39 7.84
CA ARG A 222 -16.61 -2.24 8.85
C ARG A 222 -16.14 -3.59 8.29
N VAL A 223 -16.57 -3.97 7.09
CA VAL A 223 -16.32 -5.30 6.51
C VAL A 223 -15.07 -5.27 5.63
N ALA A 224 -14.07 -6.10 5.95
CA ALA A 224 -12.84 -6.20 5.16
C ALA A 224 -13.12 -6.75 3.75
N HIS A 225 -12.53 -6.10 2.74
CA HIS A 225 -12.65 -6.52 1.34
C HIS A 225 -11.56 -7.51 0.93
N ARG A 226 -10.47 -7.61 1.72
CA ARG A 226 -9.42 -8.64 1.59
C ARG A 226 -8.74 -8.59 0.23
N ASN A 227 -8.62 -7.38 -0.29
CA ASN A 227 -8.06 -7.11 -1.60
C ASN A 227 -6.55 -7.19 -1.55
N LEU A 228 -5.98 -8.25 -2.13
CA LEU A 228 -4.53 -8.39 -2.17
C LEU A 228 -3.93 -7.67 -3.38
N ASN A 229 -4.53 -7.77 -4.57
CA ASN A 229 -3.76 -7.55 -5.81
C ASN A 229 -4.26 -6.39 -6.68
N HIS A 230 -5.41 -5.78 -6.39
CA HIS A 230 -6.01 -4.79 -7.30
C HIS A 230 -5.95 -3.39 -6.69
N TYR A 231 -5.01 -2.57 -7.12
CA TYR A 231 -4.84 -1.23 -6.55
C TYR A 231 -4.28 -0.28 -7.59
N ILE A 232 -4.56 1.00 -7.42
CA ILE A 232 -3.79 2.06 -8.09
C ILE A 232 -2.57 2.30 -7.22
N GLU A 233 -1.42 1.82 -7.65
CA GLU A 233 -0.18 2.06 -6.91
C GLU A 233 0.23 3.52 -7.05
N SER A 234 0.72 4.10 -5.97
CA SER A 234 1.15 5.50 -5.90
C SER A 234 2.62 5.54 -5.52
N GLN A 235 3.45 6.16 -6.34
CA GLN A 235 4.85 6.38 -6.06
C GLN A 235 5.04 7.85 -5.67
N ILE A 236 5.33 8.08 -4.40
CA ILE A 236 5.44 9.41 -3.78
C ILE A 236 6.87 9.90 -3.92
N HIS A 237 7.06 11.04 -4.58
CA HIS A 237 8.35 11.69 -4.75
C HIS A 237 8.55 12.75 -3.65
N GLY A 238 9.74 12.79 -3.04
CA GLY A 238 10.04 13.62 -1.88
C GLY A 238 9.89 12.90 -0.53
N PRO A 239 10.28 13.52 0.59
CA PRO A 239 10.11 12.97 1.94
C PRO A 239 8.63 12.85 2.31
N VAL A 240 8.31 11.97 3.26
CA VAL A 240 6.96 11.83 3.83
C VAL A 240 7.07 12.10 5.32
N SER A 241 6.67 13.31 5.72
CA SER A 241 6.70 13.79 7.10
C SER A 241 5.46 13.34 7.85
N LEU A 242 5.64 12.71 9.01
CA LEU A 242 4.54 12.29 9.87
C LEU A 242 3.75 13.48 10.42
N LYS A 243 4.39 14.65 10.53
CA LYS A 243 3.75 15.87 11.02
C LYS A 243 2.95 16.59 9.94
N GLU A 244 3.49 16.64 8.72
CA GLU A 244 2.95 17.50 7.65
C GLU A 244 2.09 16.73 6.64
N ASP A 245 2.40 15.46 6.40
CA ASP A 245 1.78 14.66 5.34
C ASP A 245 0.78 13.63 5.86
N VAL A 246 0.84 13.20 7.13
CA VAL A 246 -0.01 12.13 7.67
C VAL A 246 -1.21 12.71 8.43
N GLU A 247 -2.42 12.33 8.04
CA GLU A 247 -3.65 12.77 8.72
C GLU A 247 -4.19 11.70 9.68
N VAL A 248 -4.11 10.42 9.28
CA VAL A 248 -4.68 9.30 10.06
C VAL A 248 -3.70 8.14 10.09
N LEU A 249 -3.55 7.51 11.26
CA LEU A 249 -3.02 6.16 11.40
C LEU A 249 -4.18 5.21 11.65
N VAL A 250 -4.30 4.18 10.83
CA VAL A 250 -5.20 3.06 11.07
C VAL A 250 -4.38 1.84 11.49
N ALA A 251 -4.56 1.40 12.74
CA ALA A 251 -3.78 0.32 13.35
C ALA A 251 -4.59 -0.97 13.54
N ASP A 252 -3.88 -2.12 13.54
CA ASP A 252 -4.48 -3.42 13.85
C ASP A 252 -4.69 -3.57 15.37
N PRO A 253 -5.92 -3.88 15.84
CA PRO A 253 -6.21 -3.99 17.25
C PRO A 253 -5.43 -5.09 18.00
N SER A 254 -4.73 -6.02 17.32
CA SER A 254 -3.81 -6.95 17.97
C SER A 254 -2.64 -6.26 18.68
N PHE A 255 -2.35 -4.99 18.34
CA PHE A 255 -1.31 -4.21 19.00
C PHE A 255 -1.78 -3.49 20.27
N LYS A 256 -3.08 -3.48 20.57
CA LYS A 256 -3.59 -2.91 21.83
C LYS A 256 -2.98 -3.68 23.01
N ASP A 257 -2.66 -2.94 24.07
CA ASP A 257 -2.07 -3.52 25.29
C ASP A 257 -0.68 -4.16 25.05
N THR A 258 0.00 -3.77 23.96
CA THR A 258 1.39 -4.17 23.66
C THR A 258 2.31 -2.95 23.65
N LYS A 259 3.62 -3.17 23.76
CA LYS A 259 4.61 -2.08 23.67
C LYS A 259 4.55 -1.34 22.33
N VAL A 260 4.27 -2.07 21.24
CA VAL A 260 4.11 -1.48 19.91
C VAL A 260 2.88 -0.57 19.88
N GLY A 261 1.76 -0.99 20.50
CA GLY A 261 0.56 -0.17 20.63
C GLY A 261 0.82 1.14 21.36
N GLU A 262 1.50 1.09 22.51
CA GLU A 262 1.91 2.31 23.24
C GLU A 262 2.75 3.25 22.36
N THR A 263 3.70 2.71 21.58
CA THR A 263 4.52 3.49 20.66
C THR A 263 3.69 4.14 19.56
N LEU A 264 2.69 3.45 19.01
CA LEU A 264 1.78 4.02 18.01
C LEU A 264 0.94 5.16 18.60
N GLU A 265 0.42 5.00 19.81
CA GLU A 265 -0.31 6.06 20.53
C GLU A 265 0.56 7.28 20.81
N GLN A 266 1.81 7.07 21.26
CA GLN A 266 2.78 8.14 21.46
C GLN A 266 3.13 8.86 20.15
N MET A 267 3.30 8.12 19.05
CA MET A 267 3.58 8.67 17.73
C MET A 267 2.42 9.54 17.26
N CYS A 268 1.18 9.07 17.41
CA CYS A 268 0.00 9.85 17.08
C CYS A 268 -0.12 11.13 17.93
N SER A 269 0.14 11.05 19.23
CA SER A 269 0.15 12.23 20.09
C SER A 269 1.25 13.23 19.73
N ARG A 270 2.46 12.75 19.39
CA ARG A 270 3.62 13.60 19.07
C ARG A 270 3.45 14.35 17.77
N TYR A 271 2.89 13.69 16.75
CA TYR A 271 2.77 14.23 15.41
C TYR A 271 1.35 14.71 15.07
N THR A 272 0.42 14.70 16.05
CA THR A 272 -0.98 15.14 15.88
C THR A 272 -1.72 14.35 14.79
N ILE A 273 -1.57 13.03 14.82
CA ILE A 273 -2.21 12.10 13.87
C ILE A 273 -3.44 11.48 14.52
N ASP A 274 -4.57 11.43 13.80
CA ASP A 274 -5.78 10.74 14.29
C ASP A 274 -5.56 9.22 14.30
N LEU A 275 -5.71 8.59 15.46
CA LEU A 275 -5.56 7.14 15.61
C LEU A 275 -6.92 6.45 15.46
N LYS A 276 -7.03 5.59 14.45
CA LYS A 276 -8.14 4.65 14.27
C LYS A 276 -7.65 3.23 14.45
N TRP A 277 -8.57 2.34 14.82
CA TRP A 277 -8.33 0.90 14.80
C TRP A 277 -9.27 0.26 13.79
N HIS A 278 -8.75 -0.58 12.89
CA HIS A 278 -9.61 -1.37 12.01
C HIS A 278 -10.09 -2.64 12.73
N MET A 279 -10.72 -3.55 11.99
CA MET A 279 -11.36 -4.73 12.55
C MET A 279 -10.40 -5.82 13.06
N GLY A 280 -9.10 -5.73 12.76
CA GLY A 280 -8.11 -6.79 12.99
C GLY A 280 -8.35 -8.07 12.19
N PHE A 281 -7.34 -8.93 12.13
CA PHE A 281 -7.49 -10.26 11.54
C PHE A 281 -6.99 -11.34 12.50
N VAL A 282 -7.83 -12.33 12.77
CA VAL A 282 -7.48 -13.53 13.55
C VAL A 282 -7.85 -14.77 12.75
N LEU A 283 -6.95 -15.75 12.74
CA LEU A 283 -7.19 -17.04 12.11
C LEU A 283 -6.80 -18.18 13.05
N GLN A 284 -7.66 -19.18 13.18
CA GLN A 284 -7.35 -20.39 13.93
C GLN A 284 -6.36 -21.25 13.13
N VAL A 285 -5.42 -21.92 13.79
CA VAL A 285 -4.40 -22.73 13.12
C VAL A 285 -5.00 -23.80 12.20
N GLN A 286 -6.08 -24.46 12.64
CA GLN A 286 -6.79 -25.47 11.85
C GLN A 286 -7.54 -24.92 10.64
N GLU A 287 -7.78 -23.61 10.58
CA GLU A 287 -8.43 -22.93 9.46
C GLU A 287 -7.42 -22.40 8.43
N VAL A 288 -6.12 -22.56 8.69
CA VAL A 288 -5.06 -22.15 7.76
C VAL A 288 -5.03 -23.10 6.56
N PRO A 289 -5.27 -22.60 5.33
CA PRO A 289 -5.30 -23.44 4.14
C PRO A 289 -3.89 -23.94 3.77
N SER A 290 -3.82 -25.14 3.21
CA SER A 290 -2.59 -25.71 2.64
C SER A 290 -2.39 -25.37 1.16
N ASP A 291 -3.39 -24.79 0.50
CA ASP A 291 -3.42 -24.53 -0.95
C ASP A 291 -3.34 -23.03 -1.31
N PHE A 292 -3.10 -22.16 -0.34
CA PHE A 292 -2.92 -20.72 -0.57
C PHE A 292 -1.56 -20.23 -0.04
N ARG A 293 -0.75 -19.65 -0.93
CA ARG A 293 0.62 -19.16 -0.65
C ARG A 293 1.62 -20.24 -0.21
N GLY A 294 1.33 -21.50 -0.50
CA GLY A 294 2.24 -22.63 -0.37
C GLY A 294 1.83 -23.60 0.76
N PRO A 295 2.26 -24.87 0.67
CA PRO A 295 1.84 -25.92 1.60
C PRO A 295 2.42 -25.79 3.01
N SER A 296 3.41 -24.92 3.21
CA SER A 296 4.07 -24.72 4.51
C SER A 296 3.31 -23.80 5.46
N MET A 297 2.27 -23.08 4.99
CA MET A 297 1.53 -22.10 5.80
C MET A 297 0.90 -22.70 7.07
N PRO A 298 0.24 -23.88 7.05
CA PRO A 298 -0.32 -24.47 8.26
C PRO A 298 0.75 -24.84 9.31
N SER A 299 1.90 -25.36 8.87
CA SER A 299 2.98 -25.74 9.79
C SER A 299 3.64 -24.50 10.42
N LEU A 300 3.82 -23.43 9.63
CA LEU A 300 4.31 -22.15 10.15
C LEU A 300 3.33 -21.54 11.15
N ALA A 301 2.04 -21.50 10.81
CA ALA A 301 1.01 -20.99 11.71
C ALA A 301 1.01 -21.73 13.05
N LYS A 302 1.07 -23.06 13.02
CA LYS A 302 1.16 -23.89 14.23
C LYS A 302 2.38 -23.56 15.08
N ARG A 303 3.53 -23.27 14.45
CA ARG A 303 4.78 -22.94 15.15
C ARG A 303 4.69 -21.62 15.90
N ILE A 304 4.00 -20.62 15.35
CA ILE A 304 3.98 -19.26 15.93
C ILE A 304 2.73 -18.97 16.75
N ALA A 305 1.69 -19.79 16.64
CA ALA A 305 0.39 -19.52 17.23
C ALA A 305 0.45 -19.34 18.75
N TYR A 306 -0.36 -18.42 19.23
CA TYR A 306 -0.64 -18.25 20.65
C TYR A 306 -2.08 -18.66 20.92
N LYS A 307 -2.30 -19.66 21.79
CA LYS A 307 -3.64 -20.22 22.07
C LYS A 307 -4.38 -20.64 20.78
N ASP A 308 -3.68 -21.40 19.93
CA ASP A 308 -4.18 -21.95 18.65
C ASP A 308 -4.68 -20.93 17.62
N ARG A 309 -4.29 -19.66 17.75
CA ARG A 309 -4.60 -18.60 16.81
C ARG A 309 -3.37 -17.80 16.40
N ILE A 310 -3.47 -17.19 15.22
CA ILE A 310 -2.53 -16.20 14.71
C ILE A 310 -3.25 -14.88 14.42
N ASP A 311 -2.55 -13.78 14.69
CA ASP A 311 -2.94 -12.41 14.35
C ASP A 311 -1.69 -11.62 13.87
N ALA A 312 -1.86 -10.33 13.55
CA ALA A 312 -0.75 -9.51 13.06
C ALA A 312 0.41 -9.45 14.07
N HIS A 313 0.09 -9.25 15.36
CA HIS A 313 1.09 -9.21 16.44
C HIS A 313 1.86 -10.53 16.60
N THR A 314 1.21 -11.67 16.42
CA THR A 314 1.82 -13.00 16.49
C THR A 314 2.86 -13.18 15.37
N ILE A 315 2.50 -12.81 14.13
CA ILE A 315 3.44 -12.83 12.99
C ILE A 315 4.58 -11.82 13.22
N GLY A 316 4.26 -10.64 13.73
CA GLY A 316 5.17 -9.64 14.29
C GLY A 316 6.29 -10.20 15.15
N SER A 317 5.85 -10.81 16.24
CA SER A 317 6.69 -11.40 17.27
C SER A 317 7.57 -12.50 16.72
N ALA A 318 7.06 -13.31 15.79
CA ALA A 318 7.83 -14.35 15.13
C ALA A 318 8.96 -13.78 14.24
N VAL A 319 8.69 -12.71 13.48
CA VAL A 319 9.75 -12.02 12.69
C VAL A 319 10.80 -11.40 13.61
N MET A 320 10.40 -10.82 14.75
CA MET A 320 11.34 -10.31 15.75
C MET A 320 12.20 -11.45 16.34
N SER A 321 11.61 -12.62 16.62
CA SER A 321 12.33 -13.80 17.07
C SER A 321 13.34 -14.28 16.03
N LEU A 322 12.94 -14.40 14.76
CA LEU A 322 13.83 -14.75 13.65
C LEU A 322 15.03 -13.80 13.55
N LYS A 323 14.81 -12.50 13.74
CA LYS A 323 15.90 -11.51 13.71
C LYS A 323 16.88 -11.68 14.87
N ARG A 324 16.39 -12.00 16.08
CA ARG A 324 17.19 -12.17 17.29
C ARG A 324 18.00 -13.47 17.29
N ASP A 325 17.39 -14.55 16.84
CA ASP A 325 17.96 -15.89 16.88
C ASP A 325 17.62 -16.63 15.58
N ARG A 326 18.51 -16.50 14.60
CA ARG A 326 18.33 -17.12 13.27
C ARG A 326 18.43 -18.64 13.33
N ASP A 327 19.32 -19.15 14.18
CA ASP A 327 19.60 -20.59 14.26
C ASP A 327 18.38 -21.36 14.74
N SER A 328 17.56 -20.76 15.61
CA SER A 328 16.28 -21.34 16.02
C SER A 328 15.31 -21.61 14.86
N TRP A 329 15.51 -21.01 13.69
CA TRP A 329 14.66 -21.15 12.49
C TRP A 329 15.31 -21.95 11.35
N SER A 330 16.51 -22.50 11.56
CA SER A 330 17.30 -23.22 10.54
C SER A 330 16.57 -24.43 9.93
N ASP A 331 15.61 -25.03 10.64
CA ASP A 331 14.75 -26.11 10.13
C ASP A 331 13.79 -25.66 9.01
N ARG A 332 13.61 -24.35 8.83
CA ARG A 332 12.72 -23.75 7.83
C ARG A 332 13.44 -23.04 6.69
N GLY A 333 14.76 -23.14 6.62
CA GLY A 333 15.59 -22.54 5.56
C GLY A 333 16.37 -21.32 6.03
N GLU A 334 16.85 -20.55 5.06
CA GLU A 334 17.65 -19.36 5.33
C GLU A 334 16.76 -18.21 5.84
N TYR A 335 17.39 -17.18 6.42
CA TYR A 335 16.68 -16.02 6.97
C TYR A 335 15.67 -15.40 5.99
N GLU A 336 16.05 -15.27 4.72
CA GLU A 336 15.18 -14.69 3.68
C GLU A 336 14.01 -15.61 3.31
N ASP A 337 14.19 -16.93 3.37
CA ASP A 337 13.13 -17.91 3.11
C ASP A 337 12.05 -17.82 4.20
N VAL A 338 12.47 -17.82 5.48
CA VAL A 338 11.55 -17.73 6.62
C VAL A 338 10.84 -16.38 6.64
N LEU A 339 11.55 -15.28 6.33
CA LEU A 339 10.93 -13.96 6.23
C LEU A 339 9.88 -13.90 5.11
N GLN A 340 10.15 -14.53 3.97
CA GLN A 340 9.20 -14.67 2.89
C GLN A 340 8.00 -15.52 3.31
N GLU A 341 8.16 -16.61 4.06
CA GLU A 341 7.04 -17.37 4.60
C GLU A 341 6.16 -16.53 5.55
N MET A 342 6.75 -15.71 6.43
CA MET A 342 6.01 -14.82 7.35
C MET A 342 5.13 -13.81 6.59
N LYS A 343 5.65 -13.26 5.49
CA LYS A 343 4.89 -12.40 4.58
C LYS A 343 3.75 -13.15 3.89
N LEU A 344 4.00 -14.38 3.46
CA LEU A 344 2.99 -15.22 2.83
C LEU A 344 1.88 -15.59 3.84
N LEU A 345 2.24 -15.85 5.10
CA LEU A 345 1.28 -16.08 6.18
C LEU A 345 0.46 -14.82 6.50
N TRP A 346 1.05 -13.62 6.40
CA TRP A 346 0.28 -12.37 6.47
C TRP A 346 -0.78 -12.31 5.35
N HIS A 347 -0.44 -12.68 4.11
CA HIS A 347 -1.44 -12.72 3.03
C HIS A 347 -2.57 -13.73 3.32
N VAL A 348 -2.25 -14.89 3.91
CA VAL A 348 -3.25 -15.86 4.36
C VAL A 348 -4.17 -15.22 5.40
N LEU A 349 -3.60 -14.51 6.38
CA LEU A 349 -4.36 -13.85 7.43
C LEU A 349 -5.29 -12.76 6.88
N VAL A 350 -4.84 -11.92 5.94
CA VAL A 350 -5.70 -10.94 5.24
C VAL A 350 -6.83 -11.64 4.48
N LYS A 351 -6.53 -12.76 3.80
CA LYS A 351 -7.51 -13.44 2.94
C LYS A 351 -8.55 -14.24 3.72
N TYR A 352 -8.18 -14.86 4.83
CA TYR A 352 -9.04 -15.82 5.54
C TYR A 352 -9.36 -15.44 6.99
N GLY A 353 -8.56 -14.57 7.61
CA GLY A 353 -8.71 -14.18 9.02
C GLY A 353 -10.01 -13.43 9.28
N ARG A 354 -10.70 -13.71 10.38
CA ARG A 354 -11.93 -13.04 10.77
C ARG A 354 -11.63 -11.76 11.56
N PRO A 355 -12.54 -10.78 11.60
CA PRO A 355 -12.43 -9.64 12.52
C PRO A 355 -12.09 -10.10 13.93
N LEU A 356 -11.19 -9.38 14.60
CA LEU A 356 -10.91 -9.56 16.02
C LEU A 356 -12.16 -9.13 16.79
N VAL A 357 -12.97 -10.11 17.21
CA VAL A 357 -14.06 -9.90 18.16
C VAL A 357 -13.44 -9.89 19.55
N LYS A 358 -13.52 -8.74 20.25
CA LYS A 358 -13.17 -8.67 21.67
C LYS A 358 -14.33 -9.16 22.52
#